data_AF-A0A0F7JRE3-F1
#
_entry.id   AF-A0A0F7JRE3-F1
#
_cell.length_a   1.000
_cell.length_b   1.000
_cell.length_c   1.000
_cell.angle_alpha   90.00
_cell.angle_beta   90.00
_cell.angle_gamma   90.00
#
_symmetry.space_group_name_H-M   'P 1'
#
loop_
_entity.id
_entity.type
_entity.pdbx_description
1 polymer ?
#
loop_
_entity_poly.entity_id
_entity_poly.type
_entity_poly.pdbx_seq_one_letter_code
_entity_poly.pdbx_strand_id
1 'polypeptide(L)'
;MAEGRIDRRIAIDRASTAQAPDDRRFSFRDEWGQVVQTFDPVALDMPHDLTCAFVEAFRVHDAGSSISTRRGRWRVIRRFGRFLRTEGVSCAADVNAGTIRRYIDALAPSIEGRQLSRATMAQRFASLKPLLERIEQTDPDLFGSALAIPYSPFPSTGWAPEPKARLTAAEMKTILAAAYEEIDIAWARFQRGQKIIASPQPPEGTGPREALARWVWKLHRIGGGIAPSGEAIRAAGINPNSLEHHGRQEAIAQHYHLTSHTMGPFFVALAIQLAANPQPLRAIRRDCLVPHPLDDHRVMVEWLKQRGGRTPKMQRRSFDRRKMRSAPRLIEMLLAMTEPLIEHAPPEERECLFLIRYLSRAYYRRHDYPAGLIAPDSIPGFINRFIGRTNRRIERWNTAHPEQPKPLVPKFTASQLRGSVATEHYLASGGDLRAAGTVLNHASLVTTDRYVEGPAARKLEQETIARLQKLMVAWVCGPDRKEPARHGPVTALFGHRCLAPVEQGADGNPHLCPRLRGCLACPGLIVPLDVERFARVLQARRHLLDARDQIDPARWALFYAPSLQVLEHDLLPAFPPDLREEAEQRAAMLPDLPELE
;
A
#
# COMPACT_ATOMS: atom_id res chain seq x y z
N MET A 1 36.37 -57.18 14.39
CA MET A 1 35.38 -56.90 13.34
C MET A 1 34.78 -55.54 13.63
N ALA A 2 35.17 -54.50 12.88
CA ALA A 2 34.84 -53.11 13.17
C ALA A 2 33.76 -52.61 12.19
N GLU A 3 32.74 -51.96 12.74
CA GLU A 3 31.55 -51.45 12.05
C GLU A 3 31.91 -50.35 11.04
N GLY A 4 31.54 -50.55 9.79
CA GLY A 4 31.71 -49.60 8.70
C GLY A 4 30.73 -48.43 8.80
N ARG A 5 31.27 -47.25 9.07
CA ARG A 5 30.54 -45.98 9.10
C ARG A 5 30.15 -45.57 7.66
N ILE A 6 28.85 -45.53 7.37
CA ILE A 6 28.32 -45.12 6.06
C ILE A 6 28.58 -43.62 5.85
N ASP A 7 29.37 -43.29 4.83
CA ASP A 7 29.56 -41.92 4.34
C ASP A 7 28.29 -41.46 3.58
N ARG A 8 27.68 -40.37 4.03
CA ARG A 8 26.45 -39.78 3.45
C ARG A 8 26.74 -38.56 2.57
N ARG A 9 28.00 -38.32 2.18
CA ARG A 9 28.36 -37.23 1.29
C ARG A 9 28.10 -37.62 -0.16
N ILE A 10 27.03 -37.06 -0.73
CA ILE A 10 26.80 -37.11 -2.18
C ILE A 10 27.82 -36.17 -2.81
N ALA A 11 28.87 -36.74 -3.41
CA ALA A 11 29.75 -36.01 -4.32
C ALA A 11 28.95 -35.72 -5.60
N ILE A 12 28.71 -34.44 -5.87
CA ILE A 12 28.16 -34.01 -7.15
C ILE A 12 29.31 -34.06 -8.15
N ASP A 13 29.28 -35.02 -9.06
CA ASP A 13 30.17 -35.03 -10.22
C ASP A 13 30.00 -33.70 -10.97
N ARG A 14 31.08 -32.90 -11.01
CA ARG A 14 31.13 -31.71 -11.86
C ARG A 14 31.16 -32.22 -13.29
N ALA A 15 30.00 -32.18 -13.94
CA ALA A 15 29.88 -32.42 -15.37
C ALA A 15 30.91 -31.57 -16.12
N SER A 16 31.76 -32.27 -16.88
CA SER A 16 32.77 -31.68 -17.76
C SER A 16 32.13 -30.61 -18.64
N THR A 17 32.57 -29.36 -18.47
CA THR A 17 32.18 -28.23 -19.31
C THR A 17 32.81 -28.38 -20.68
N ALA A 18 32.17 -29.16 -21.54
CA ALA A 18 32.45 -29.22 -22.96
C ALA A 18 31.14 -28.99 -23.72
N GLN A 19 30.83 -27.72 -23.97
CA GLN A 19 30.22 -27.21 -25.21
C GLN A 19 30.10 -25.70 -25.11
N ALA A 20 31.07 -24.99 -25.69
CA ALA A 20 30.90 -23.60 -26.07
C ALA A 20 30.12 -23.55 -27.37
N PRO A 21 29.00 -22.81 -27.39
CA PRO A 21 28.73 -21.85 -28.43
C PRO A 21 28.91 -20.45 -27.83
N ASP A 22 29.65 -19.62 -28.55
CA ASP A 22 29.85 -18.21 -28.28
C ASP A 22 28.49 -17.49 -28.08
N ASP A 23 28.19 -17.01 -26.86
CA ASP A 23 27.21 -15.94 -26.70
C ASP A 23 27.43 -15.21 -25.37
N ARG A 24 27.66 -13.89 -25.44
CA ARG A 24 27.98 -12.99 -24.32
C ARG A 24 26.81 -12.78 -23.34
N ARG A 25 25.95 -13.77 -23.11
CA ARG A 25 24.68 -13.67 -22.36
C ARG A 25 24.45 -14.90 -21.49
N PHE A 26 23.79 -14.73 -20.35
CA PHE A 26 23.36 -15.86 -19.51
C PHE A 26 21.85 -15.86 -19.31
N SER A 27 21.30 -17.05 -19.09
CA SER A 27 19.85 -17.30 -19.07
C SER A 27 19.42 -18.05 -17.81
N PHE A 28 18.30 -17.63 -17.23
CA PHE A 28 17.55 -18.43 -16.27
C PHE A 28 16.63 -19.39 -17.02
N ARG A 29 16.59 -20.63 -16.54
CA ARG A 29 15.73 -21.68 -17.07
C ARG A 29 14.65 -22.04 -16.05
N ASP A 30 13.51 -22.55 -16.53
CA ASP A 30 12.50 -23.17 -15.69
C ASP A 30 12.86 -24.61 -15.34
N GLU A 31 11.96 -25.28 -14.62
CA GLU A 31 12.07 -26.69 -14.24
C GLU A 31 12.14 -27.66 -15.44
N TRP A 32 11.76 -27.21 -16.64
CA TRP A 32 11.78 -27.97 -17.89
C TRP A 32 12.96 -27.59 -18.79
N GLY A 33 13.88 -26.75 -18.31
CA GLY A 33 15.06 -26.32 -19.04
C GLY A 33 14.81 -25.22 -20.08
N GLN A 34 13.58 -24.71 -20.21
CA GLN A 34 13.24 -23.64 -21.15
C GLN A 34 13.77 -22.29 -20.66
N VAL A 35 14.26 -21.47 -21.59
CA VAL A 35 14.82 -20.16 -21.25
C VAL A 35 13.69 -19.19 -20.89
N VAL A 36 13.61 -18.83 -19.61
CA VAL A 36 12.58 -17.90 -19.09
C VAL A 36 13.06 -16.45 -19.16
N GLN A 37 14.36 -16.22 -18.98
CA GLN A 37 14.88 -14.86 -18.92
C GLN A 37 16.38 -14.80 -19.24
N THR A 38 16.76 -13.95 -20.18
CA THR A 38 18.17 -13.74 -20.57
C THR A 38 18.65 -12.35 -20.14
N PHE A 39 19.91 -12.29 -19.72
CA PHE A 39 20.61 -11.09 -19.31
C PHE A 39 21.93 -10.94 -20.06
N ASP A 40 22.34 -9.69 -20.26
CA ASP A 40 23.55 -9.32 -20.98
C ASP A 40 24.58 -8.72 -20.01
N PRO A 41 25.59 -9.50 -19.56
CA PRO A 41 26.67 -9.03 -18.68
C PRO A 41 27.39 -7.78 -19.15
N VAL A 42 27.53 -7.54 -20.47
CA VAL A 42 28.18 -6.33 -20.98
C VAL A 42 27.44 -5.07 -20.53
N ALA A 43 26.12 -5.18 -20.33
CA ALA A 43 25.30 -4.07 -19.86
C ALA A 43 25.56 -3.67 -18.39
N LEU A 44 26.35 -4.45 -17.63
CA LEU A 44 26.72 -4.15 -16.24
C LEU A 44 27.75 -3.04 -16.11
N ASP A 45 28.51 -2.73 -17.16
CA ASP A 45 29.34 -1.53 -17.22
C ASP A 45 30.53 -1.50 -16.23
N MET A 46 31.00 -2.67 -15.76
CA MET A 46 32.06 -2.82 -14.75
C MET A 46 33.24 -3.68 -15.25
N PRO A 47 34.40 -3.70 -14.55
CA PRO A 47 35.52 -4.60 -14.83
C PRO A 47 35.13 -6.08 -14.99
N HIS A 48 35.95 -6.83 -15.73
CA HIS A 48 35.61 -8.21 -16.12
C HIS A 48 35.51 -9.16 -14.92
N ASP A 49 36.47 -9.09 -14.00
CA ASP A 49 36.50 -9.84 -12.74
C ASP A 49 35.23 -9.61 -11.89
N LEU A 50 34.83 -8.35 -11.71
CA LEU A 50 33.59 -7.98 -11.04
C LEU A 50 32.35 -8.44 -11.79
N THR A 51 32.34 -8.32 -13.12
CA THR A 51 31.23 -8.78 -13.96
C THR A 51 30.98 -10.28 -13.76
N CYS A 52 32.05 -11.09 -13.78
CA CYS A 52 31.96 -12.52 -13.55
C CYS A 52 31.43 -12.84 -12.14
N ALA A 53 31.97 -12.19 -11.10
CA ALA A 53 31.54 -12.40 -9.72
C ALA A 53 30.07 -12.03 -9.49
N PHE A 54 29.62 -10.88 -10.02
CA PHE A 54 28.21 -10.46 -9.91
C PHE A 54 27.25 -11.34 -10.69
N VAL A 55 27.63 -11.80 -11.88
CA VAL A 55 26.80 -12.71 -12.68
C VAL A 55 26.60 -14.03 -11.94
N GLU A 56 27.65 -14.59 -11.35
CA GLU A 56 27.54 -15.84 -10.61
C GLU A 56 26.75 -15.68 -9.31
N ALA A 57 27.04 -14.64 -8.52
CA ALA A 57 26.29 -14.34 -7.30
C ALA A 57 24.80 -14.11 -7.60
N PHE A 58 24.48 -13.41 -8.69
CA PHE A 58 23.10 -13.18 -9.13
C PHE A 58 22.43 -14.45 -9.64
N ARG A 59 23.13 -15.29 -10.42
CA ARG A 59 22.61 -16.58 -10.90
C ARG A 59 22.19 -17.46 -9.73
N VAL A 60 23.04 -17.59 -8.73
CA VAL A 60 22.78 -18.45 -7.55
C VAL A 60 21.72 -17.83 -6.65
N HIS A 61 21.87 -16.56 -6.26
CA HIS A 61 20.93 -15.92 -5.34
C HIS A 61 19.53 -15.84 -5.95
N ASP A 62 19.39 -15.49 -7.22
CA ASP A 62 18.10 -15.22 -7.85
C ASP A 62 17.53 -16.42 -8.64
N ALA A 63 18.09 -17.62 -8.46
CA ALA A 63 17.56 -18.86 -9.03
C ALA A 63 16.07 -19.04 -8.70
N GLY A 64 15.66 -18.81 -7.46
CA GLY A 64 14.25 -18.86 -7.02
C GLY A 64 13.46 -17.55 -7.12
N SER A 65 14.10 -16.46 -7.56
CA SER A 65 13.45 -15.15 -7.64
C SER A 65 12.47 -15.06 -8.82
N SER A 66 11.40 -14.28 -8.64
CA SER A 66 10.49 -13.97 -9.76
C SER A 66 11.18 -13.17 -10.87
N ILE A 67 10.65 -13.24 -12.10
CA ILE A 67 11.14 -12.49 -13.28
C ILE A 67 11.28 -10.98 -12.99
N SER A 68 10.32 -10.40 -12.24
CA SER A 68 10.33 -8.98 -11.89
C SER A 68 11.40 -8.65 -10.85
N THR A 69 11.61 -9.52 -9.86
CA THR A 69 12.69 -9.41 -8.87
C THR A 69 14.05 -9.46 -9.56
N ARG A 70 14.27 -10.46 -10.43
CA ARG A 70 15.50 -10.61 -11.23
C ARG A 70 15.77 -9.35 -12.06
N ARG A 71 14.76 -8.86 -12.78
CA ARG A 71 14.85 -7.63 -13.58
C ARG A 71 15.17 -6.40 -12.73
N GLY A 72 14.52 -6.26 -11.58
CA GLY A 72 14.72 -5.16 -10.65
C GLY A 72 16.15 -5.14 -10.10
N ARG A 73 16.63 -6.29 -9.64
CA ARG A 73 17.99 -6.45 -9.12
C ARG A 73 19.05 -6.24 -10.21
N TRP A 74 18.85 -6.76 -11.41
CA TRP A 74 19.74 -6.50 -12.54
C TRP A 74 19.92 -4.99 -12.81
N ARG A 75 18.84 -4.19 -12.75
CA ARG A 75 18.95 -2.72 -12.87
C ARG A 75 19.77 -2.09 -11.73
N VAL A 76 19.71 -2.65 -10.52
CA VAL A 76 20.51 -2.17 -9.38
C VAL A 76 21.99 -2.48 -9.62
N ILE A 77 22.32 -3.70 -10.06
CA ILE A 77 23.71 -4.09 -10.39
C ILE A 77 24.26 -3.18 -11.49
N ARG A 78 23.51 -2.94 -12.58
CA ARG A 78 23.92 -2.02 -13.65
C ARG A 78 24.19 -0.59 -13.17
N ARG A 79 23.40 -0.10 -12.21
CA ARG A 79 23.62 1.23 -11.62
C ARG A 79 24.86 1.26 -10.75
N PHE A 80 25.13 0.19 -10.00
CA PHE A 80 26.36 0.05 -9.23
C PHE A 80 27.58 0.00 -10.16
N GLY A 81 27.54 -0.79 -11.24
CA GLY A 81 28.64 -0.83 -12.21
C GLY A 81 28.91 0.52 -12.87
N ARG A 82 27.87 1.28 -13.23
CA ARG A 82 28.04 2.66 -13.70
C ARG A 82 28.72 3.56 -12.67
N PHE A 83 28.35 3.44 -11.39
CA PHE A 83 29.02 4.18 -10.31
C PHE A 83 30.50 3.79 -10.22
N LEU A 84 30.82 2.50 -10.24
CA LEU A 84 32.20 2.02 -10.21
C LEU A 84 33.03 2.57 -11.38
N ARG A 85 32.47 2.61 -12.58
CA ARG A 85 33.11 3.25 -13.74
C ARG A 85 33.38 4.73 -13.50
N THR A 86 32.42 5.47 -12.96
CA THR A 86 32.59 6.90 -12.66
C THR A 86 33.68 7.14 -11.60
N GLU A 87 33.85 6.20 -10.68
CA GLU A 87 34.91 6.22 -9.66
C GLU A 87 36.29 5.77 -10.17
N GLY A 88 36.41 5.35 -11.44
CA GLY A 88 37.68 4.88 -12.01
C GLY A 88 38.13 3.50 -11.52
N VAL A 89 37.21 2.69 -11.01
CA VAL A 89 37.48 1.30 -10.57
C VAL A 89 37.86 0.46 -11.79
N SER A 90 39.06 -0.11 -11.76
CA SER A 90 39.65 -0.85 -12.88
C SER A 90 39.61 -2.36 -12.67
N CYS A 91 39.59 -2.81 -11.41
CA CYS A 91 39.48 -4.22 -11.03
C CYS A 91 38.70 -4.40 -9.71
N ALA A 92 38.43 -5.65 -9.33
CA ALA A 92 37.75 -5.97 -8.08
C ALA A 92 38.55 -5.56 -6.84
N ALA A 93 39.89 -5.61 -6.90
CA ALA A 93 40.76 -5.26 -5.80
C ALA A 93 40.67 -3.77 -5.39
N ASP A 94 40.23 -2.89 -6.30
CA ASP A 94 39.99 -1.46 -6.03
C ASP A 94 38.73 -1.21 -5.19
N VAL A 95 37.86 -2.21 -5.05
CA VAL A 95 36.60 -2.10 -4.30
C VAL A 95 36.86 -2.45 -2.83
N ASN A 96 36.61 -1.49 -1.96
CA ASN A 96 36.80 -1.61 -0.52
C ASN A 96 35.65 -0.94 0.25
N ALA A 97 35.72 -0.96 1.58
CA ALA A 97 34.76 -0.30 2.46
C ALA A 97 34.51 1.18 2.13
N GLY A 98 35.56 1.92 1.73
CA GLY A 98 35.45 3.30 1.28
C GLY A 98 34.61 3.44 0.01
N THR A 99 34.80 2.54 -0.96
CA THR A 99 34.00 2.50 -2.20
C THR A 99 32.52 2.21 -1.90
N ILE A 100 32.23 1.29 -0.97
CA ILE A 100 30.85 1.03 -0.52
C ILE A 100 30.23 2.26 0.15
N ARG A 101 31.00 2.96 0.99
CA ARG A 101 30.53 4.19 1.63
C ARG A 101 30.22 5.28 0.60
N ARG A 102 31.12 5.52 -0.35
CA ARG A 102 30.90 6.48 -1.44
C ARG A 102 29.72 6.10 -2.33
N TYR A 103 29.46 4.80 -2.54
CA TYR A 103 28.24 4.37 -3.24
C TYR A 103 26.97 4.74 -2.48
N ILE A 104 26.95 4.50 -1.16
CA ILE A 104 25.82 4.87 -0.29
C ILE A 104 25.60 6.39 -0.33
N ASP A 105 26.69 7.16 -0.25
CA ASP A 105 26.62 8.62 -0.33
C ASP A 105 26.14 9.07 -1.72
N ALA A 106 26.59 8.41 -2.81
CA ALA A 106 26.16 8.67 -4.18
C ALA A 106 24.70 8.26 -4.47
N LEU A 107 24.05 7.47 -3.60
CA LEU A 107 22.60 7.23 -3.69
C LEU A 107 21.79 8.45 -3.24
N ALA A 108 22.36 9.38 -2.47
CA ALA A 108 21.67 10.57 -1.97
C ALA A 108 21.53 11.71 -3.00
N PRO A 109 22.56 12.11 -3.77
CA PRO A 109 22.43 13.09 -4.84
C PRO A 109 21.76 12.49 -6.08
N SER A 110 20.99 13.32 -6.78
CA SER A 110 20.19 12.92 -7.94
C SER A 110 20.84 13.35 -9.27
N ILE A 111 20.73 12.49 -10.29
CA ILE A 111 21.13 12.76 -11.68
C ILE A 111 20.14 13.70 -12.40
N GLU A 112 18.90 13.87 -11.91
CA GLU A 112 17.81 14.59 -12.60
C GLU A 112 17.11 15.65 -11.71
N GLY A 113 17.81 16.24 -10.75
CA GLY A 113 17.25 17.32 -9.92
C GLY A 113 16.19 16.94 -8.87
N ARG A 114 15.89 15.65 -8.64
CA ARG A 114 14.94 15.19 -7.62
C ARG A 114 15.57 14.16 -6.67
N GLN A 115 15.82 14.56 -5.42
CA GLN A 115 16.38 13.68 -4.39
C GLN A 115 15.55 12.38 -4.24
N LEU A 116 16.24 11.26 -4.11
CA LEU A 116 15.59 9.96 -3.86
C LEU A 116 15.10 9.88 -2.43
N SER A 117 13.93 9.25 -2.22
CA SER A 117 13.46 9.00 -0.86
C SER A 117 14.39 8.02 -0.13
N ARG A 118 14.54 8.20 1.19
CA ARG A 118 15.34 7.30 2.06
C ARG A 118 14.96 5.82 1.89
N ALA A 119 13.66 5.54 1.76
CA ALA A 119 13.16 4.19 1.52
C ALA A 119 13.63 3.63 0.15
N THR A 120 13.72 4.46 -0.88
CA THR A 120 14.23 4.04 -2.20
C THR A 120 15.72 3.76 -2.15
N MET A 121 16.49 4.59 -1.45
CA MET A 121 17.93 4.37 -1.24
C MET A 121 18.17 3.07 -0.48
N ALA A 122 17.44 2.85 0.63
CA ALA A 122 17.48 1.62 1.41
C ALA A 122 17.16 0.39 0.56
N GLN A 123 16.10 0.44 -0.25
CA GLN A 123 15.72 -0.68 -1.11
C GLN A 123 16.77 -0.99 -2.19
N ARG A 124 17.38 0.04 -2.79
CA ARG A 124 18.45 -0.16 -3.78
C ARG A 124 19.65 -0.84 -3.15
N PHE A 125 20.12 -0.33 -2.01
CA PHE A 125 21.24 -0.94 -1.30
C PHE A 125 20.91 -2.35 -0.81
N ALA A 126 19.74 -2.57 -0.21
CA ALA A 126 19.28 -3.89 0.25
C ALA A 126 19.14 -4.92 -0.90
N SER A 127 18.96 -4.46 -2.14
CA SER A 127 18.93 -5.35 -3.31
C SER A 127 20.33 -5.76 -3.79
N LEU A 128 21.34 -4.95 -3.49
CA LEU A 128 22.75 -5.18 -3.85
C LEU A 128 23.51 -5.94 -2.76
N LYS A 129 23.26 -5.60 -1.49
CA LYS A 129 23.94 -6.13 -0.30
C LYS A 129 24.09 -7.67 -0.29
N PRO A 130 23.04 -8.48 -0.54
CA PRO A 130 23.17 -9.93 -0.52
C PRO A 130 24.09 -10.50 -1.61
N LEU A 131 24.27 -9.76 -2.72
CA LEU A 131 25.20 -10.15 -3.77
C LEU A 131 26.64 -9.83 -3.36
N LEU A 132 26.87 -8.64 -2.80
CA LEU A 132 28.19 -8.26 -2.28
C LEU A 132 28.66 -9.20 -1.16
N GLU A 133 27.80 -9.47 -0.18
CA GLU A 133 28.09 -10.41 0.93
C GLU A 133 28.39 -11.81 0.39
N ARG A 134 27.66 -12.28 -0.62
CA ARG A 134 27.91 -13.58 -1.24
C ARG A 134 29.23 -13.62 -1.99
N ILE A 135 29.58 -12.57 -2.72
CA ILE A 135 30.85 -12.49 -3.44
C ILE A 135 32.00 -12.54 -2.42
N GLU A 136 31.96 -11.69 -1.39
CA GLU A 136 32.98 -11.64 -0.32
C GLU A 136 33.10 -12.99 0.43
N GLN A 137 32.00 -13.73 0.60
CA GLN A 137 32.02 -15.07 1.20
C GLN A 137 32.56 -16.16 0.28
N THR A 138 32.36 -16.04 -1.03
CA THR A 138 32.74 -17.08 -2.01
C THR A 138 34.19 -16.93 -2.44
N ASP A 139 34.68 -15.69 -2.51
CA ASP A 139 36.05 -15.36 -2.87
C ASP A 139 36.57 -14.22 -1.96
N PRO A 140 37.09 -14.57 -0.77
CA PRO A 140 37.54 -13.59 0.23
C PRO A 140 38.69 -12.70 -0.24
N ASP A 141 39.49 -13.18 -1.20
CA ASP A 141 40.67 -12.49 -1.71
C ASP A 141 40.38 -11.64 -2.96
N LEU A 142 39.15 -11.74 -3.52
CA LEU A 142 38.75 -10.98 -4.71
C LEU A 142 38.80 -9.47 -4.47
N PHE A 143 38.35 -9.05 -3.30
CA PHE A 143 38.44 -7.67 -2.85
C PHE A 143 39.75 -7.52 -2.09
N GLY A 144 40.55 -6.49 -2.41
CA GLY A 144 41.85 -6.28 -1.78
C GLY A 144 41.78 -6.01 -0.27
N SER A 145 40.57 -5.84 0.28
CA SER A 145 40.26 -5.73 1.70
C SER A 145 38.77 -6.04 1.95
N ALA A 146 38.41 -6.30 3.20
CA ALA A 146 37.01 -6.49 3.58
C ALA A 146 36.14 -5.27 3.21
N LEU A 147 34.95 -5.53 2.67
CA LEU A 147 34.02 -4.50 2.21
C LEU A 147 33.31 -3.76 3.34
N ALA A 148 33.38 -4.27 4.58
CA ALA A 148 32.76 -3.71 5.78
C ALA A 148 31.31 -3.21 5.54
N ILE A 149 30.49 -4.07 4.90
CA ILE A 149 29.17 -3.72 4.41
C ILE A 149 28.26 -3.31 5.59
N PRO A 150 27.75 -2.06 5.64
CA PRO A 150 26.96 -1.60 6.77
C PRO A 150 25.66 -2.37 6.90
N TYR A 151 25.30 -2.73 8.15
CA TYR A 151 24.09 -3.49 8.43
C TYR A 151 22.82 -2.74 7.98
N SER A 152 22.71 -1.46 8.33
CA SER A 152 21.58 -0.57 8.00
C SER A 152 22.05 0.86 7.73
N PRO A 153 22.53 1.18 6.50
CA PRO A 153 23.02 2.52 6.18
C PRO A 153 21.93 3.60 6.17
N PHE A 154 20.66 3.20 6.12
CA PHE A 154 19.51 4.11 6.10
C PHE A 154 18.54 3.79 7.26
N PRO A 155 18.89 4.18 8.50
CA PRO A 155 18.04 3.92 9.67
C PRO A 155 16.67 4.61 9.54
N SER A 156 15.69 4.07 10.28
CA SER A 156 14.34 4.61 10.44
C SER A 156 13.42 4.58 9.20
N THR A 157 13.84 3.94 8.10
CA THR A 157 13.03 3.82 6.86
C THR A 157 11.73 3.01 6.98
N GLY A 158 11.47 2.41 8.15
CA GLY A 158 10.24 1.65 8.44
C GLY A 158 9.43 2.11 9.65
N TRP A 159 9.85 3.16 10.37
CA TRP A 159 9.22 3.58 11.63
C TRP A 159 8.07 4.57 11.45
N ALA A 160 8.08 5.38 10.38
CA ALA A 160 7.00 6.29 10.02
C ALA A 160 7.03 6.60 8.51
N PRO A 161 6.60 5.67 7.64
CA PRO A 161 6.48 5.98 6.22
C PRO A 161 5.48 7.13 6.04
N GLU A 162 5.81 8.14 5.24
CA GLU A 162 4.84 9.17 4.90
C GLU A 162 3.56 8.52 4.33
N PRO A 163 2.37 8.88 4.85
CA PRO A 163 1.12 8.34 4.36
C PRO A 163 1.01 8.55 2.85
N LYS A 164 0.76 7.47 2.12
CA LYS A 164 0.53 7.58 0.66
C LYS A 164 -0.74 8.38 0.42
N ALA A 165 -0.68 9.37 -0.47
CA ALA A 165 -1.84 10.15 -0.89
C ALA A 165 -3.01 9.23 -1.29
N ARG A 166 -4.16 9.43 -0.64
CA ARG A 166 -5.40 8.69 -0.85
C ARG A 166 -6.40 9.52 -1.64
N LEU A 167 -7.27 8.82 -2.36
CA LEU A 167 -8.43 9.41 -3.04
C LEU A 167 -9.60 9.43 -2.06
N THR A 168 -10.36 10.51 -2.09
CA THR A 168 -11.61 10.64 -1.33
C THR A 168 -12.73 9.77 -1.91
N ALA A 169 -13.77 9.52 -1.12
CA ALA A 169 -15.00 8.90 -1.60
C ALA A 169 -15.57 9.57 -2.86
N ALA A 170 -15.57 10.91 -2.91
CA ALA A 170 -16.09 11.67 -4.04
C ALA A 170 -15.27 11.41 -5.31
N GLU A 171 -13.94 11.47 -5.21
CA GLU A 171 -13.04 11.18 -6.33
C GLU A 171 -13.20 9.74 -6.82
N MET A 172 -13.29 8.76 -5.92
CA MET A 172 -13.50 7.36 -6.30
C MET A 172 -14.86 7.14 -6.97
N LYS A 173 -15.92 7.81 -6.52
CA LYS A 173 -17.24 7.78 -7.18
C LYS A 173 -17.18 8.39 -8.58
N THR A 174 -16.50 9.53 -8.75
CA THR A 174 -16.27 10.15 -10.07
C THR A 174 -15.50 9.23 -11.01
N ILE A 175 -14.41 8.61 -10.52
CA ILE A 175 -13.62 7.64 -11.28
C ILE A 175 -14.49 6.43 -11.70
N LEU A 176 -15.27 5.86 -10.78
CA LEU A 176 -16.14 4.72 -11.06
C LEU A 176 -17.23 5.06 -12.08
N ALA A 177 -17.89 6.22 -11.93
CA ALA A 177 -18.92 6.66 -12.87
C ALA A 177 -18.36 6.79 -14.30
N ALA A 178 -17.20 7.44 -14.43
CA ALA A 178 -16.48 7.56 -15.70
C ALA A 178 -16.08 6.21 -16.29
N ALA A 179 -15.56 5.31 -15.45
CA ALA A 179 -15.17 3.97 -15.87
C ALA A 179 -16.37 3.17 -16.38
N TYR A 180 -17.50 3.20 -15.66
CA TYR A 180 -18.72 2.51 -16.09
C TYR A 180 -19.27 3.04 -17.41
N GLU A 181 -19.27 4.36 -17.62
CA GLU A 181 -19.70 4.93 -18.89
C GLU A 181 -18.82 4.45 -20.07
N GLU A 182 -17.49 4.41 -19.90
CA GLU A 182 -16.61 3.87 -20.94
C GLU A 182 -16.75 2.35 -21.14
N ILE A 183 -17.00 1.60 -20.07
CA ILE A 183 -17.28 0.16 -20.12
C ILE A 183 -18.56 -0.09 -20.92
N ASP A 184 -19.64 0.64 -20.66
CA ASP A 184 -20.92 0.48 -21.34
C ASP A 184 -20.77 0.77 -22.85
N ILE A 185 -20.01 1.81 -23.22
CA ILE A 185 -19.70 2.13 -24.61
C ILE A 185 -18.87 1.02 -25.27
N ALA A 186 -17.84 0.54 -24.59
CA ALA A 186 -16.98 -0.53 -25.10
C ALA A 186 -17.75 -1.83 -25.32
N TRP A 187 -18.61 -2.19 -24.36
CA TRP A 187 -19.44 -3.38 -24.42
C TRP A 187 -20.48 -3.30 -25.53
N ALA A 188 -21.19 -2.17 -25.66
CA ALA A 188 -22.16 -1.99 -26.75
C ALA A 188 -21.50 -2.09 -28.13
N ARG A 189 -20.26 -1.58 -28.26
CA ARG A 189 -19.46 -1.71 -29.50
C ARG A 189 -19.06 -3.17 -29.77
N PHE A 190 -18.57 -3.87 -28.76
CA PHE A 190 -18.26 -5.29 -28.85
C PHE A 190 -19.49 -6.11 -29.25
N GLN A 191 -20.62 -5.96 -28.56
CA GLN A 191 -21.87 -6.67 -28.88
C GLN A 191 -22.36 -6.40 -30.31
N ARG A 192 -22.24 -5.15 -30.79
CA ARG A 192 -22.54 -4.83 -32.18
C ARG A 192 -21.62 -5.57 -33.14
N GLY A 193 -20.33 -5.62 -32.83
CA GLY A 193 -19.34 -6.38 -33.57
C GLY A 193 -19.69 -7.87 -33.65
N GLN A 194 -20.03 -8.48 -32.51
CA GLN A 194 -20.43 -9.89 -32.42
C GLN A 194 -21.64 -10.20 -33.33
N LYS A 195 -22.65 -9.32 -33.36
CA LYS A 195 -23.80 -9.46 -34.28
C LYS A 195 -23.38 -9.39 -35.76
N ILE A 196 -22.44 -8.50 -36.09
CA ILE A 196 -21.95 -8.35 -37.47
C ILE A 196 -21.17 -9.60 -37.90
N ILE A 197 -20.22 -10.08 -37.08
CA ILE A 197 -19.35 -11.21 -37.46
C ILE A 197 -20.11 -12.54 -37.54
N ALA A 198 -21.18 -12.69 -36.76
CA ALA A 198 -22.06 -13.86 -36.80
C ALA A 198 -22.88 -13.96 -38.10
N SER A 199 -23.00 -12.88 -38.86
CA SER A 199 -23.69 -12.90 -40.16
C SER A 199 -22.94 -13.77 -41.17
N PRO A 200 -23.62 -14.70 -41.88
CA PRO A 200 -22.99 -15.52 -42.91
C PRO A 200 -22.57 -14.69 -44.12
N GLN A 201 -23.28 -13.61 -44.41
CA GLN A 201 -23.04 -12.73 -45.54
C GLN A 201 -22.57 -11.34 -45.06
N PRO A 202 -21.81 -10.60 -45.90
CA PRO A 202 -21.39 -9.25 -45.58
C PRO A 202 -22.61 -8.31 -45.47
N PRO A 203 -22.61 -7.35 -44.53
CA PRO A 203 -23.71 -6.38 -44.41
C PRO A 203 -23.97 -5.58 -45.69
N GLU A 204 -25.24 -5.53 -46.10
CA GLU A 204 -25.72 -4.80 -47.28
C GLU A 204 -25.89 -3.28 -47.02
N GLY A 205 -25.97 -2.49 -48.09
CA GLY A 205 -26.19 -1.03 -48.06
C GLY A 205 -24.95 -0.18 -48.32
N THR A 206 -25.11 1.06 -48.77
CA THR A 206 -23.99 1.93 -49.22
C THR A 206 -23.59 3.00 -48.21
N GLY A 207 -24.30 3.13 -47.09
CA GLY A 207 -24.04 4.16 -46.08
C GLY A 207 -22.72 3.96 -45.31
N PRO A 208 -22.22 5.01 -44.64
CA PRO A 208 -20.96 4.95 -43.88
C PRO A 208 -20.95 3.90 -42.75
N ARG A 209 -22.11 3.66 -42.13
CA ARG A 209 -22.29 2.68 -41.05
C ARG A 209 -22.21 1.26 -41.59
N GLU A 210 -22.84 1.00 -42.73
CA GLU A 210 -22.85 -0.28 -43.44
C GLU A 210 -21.44 -0.58 -43.98
N ALA A 211 -20.73 0.45 -44.48
CA ALA A 211 -19.33 0.34 -44.89
C ALA A 211 -18.41 -0.08 -43.73
N LEU A 212 -18.53 0.54 -42.55
CA LEU A 212 -17.80 0.09 -41.36
C LEU A 212 -18.16 -1.36 -41.00
N ALA A 213 -19.45 -1.72 -41.03
CA ALA A 213 -19.89 -3.07 -40.71
C ALA A 213 -19.30 -4.11 -41.68
N ARG A 214 -19.19 -3.81 -42.98
CA ARG A 214 -18.50 -4.66 -43.95
C ARG A 214 -17.02 -4.82 -43.64
N TRP A 215 -16.33 -3.74 -43.26
CA TRP A 215 -14.93 -3.82 -42.85
C TRP A 215 -14.75 -4.66 -41.59
N VAL A 216 -15.63 -4.50 -40.60
CA VAL A 216 -15.67 -5.33 -39.40
C VAL A 216 -15.85 -6.81 -39.77
N TRP A 217 -16.80 -7.11 -40.66
CA TRP A 217 -17.05 -8.48 -41.12
C TRP A 217 -15.86 -9.11 -41.88
N LYS A 218 -15.25 -8.33 -42.79
CA LYS A 218 -14.16 -8.80 -43.67
C LYS A 218 -12.85 -8.98 -42.90
N LEU A 219 -12.47 -7.98 -42.09
CA LEU A 219 -11.21 -8.01 -41.36
C LEU A 219 -11.18 -9.07 -40.26
N HIS A 220 -12.32 -9.37 -39.63
CA HIS A 220 -12.44 -10.48 -38.68
C HIS A 220 -12.00 -11.82 -39.28
N ARG A 221 -12.42 -12.12 -40.52
CA ARG A 221 -12.08 -13.35 -41.23
C ARG A 221 -10.61 -13.40 -41.63
N ILE A 222 -10.07 -12.28 -42.10
CA ILE A 222 -8.63 -12.16 -42.43
C ILE A 222 -7.77 -12.37 -41.18
N GLY A 223 -8.21 -11.87 -40.04
CA GLY A 223 -7.46 -11.94 -38.79
C GLY A 223 -7.70 -13.21 -37.96
N GLY A 224 -8.47 -14.18 -38.46
CA GLY A 224 -8.72 -15.45 -37.76
C GLY A 224 -9.38 -15.27 -36.39
N GLY A 225 -10.38 -14.40 -36.30
CA GLY A 225 -11.12 -14.15 -35.04
C GLY A 225 -10.67 -12.91 -34.26
N ILE A 226 -9.51 -12.34 -34.61
CA ILE A 226 -8.98 -11.13 -33.97
C ILE A 226 -8.66 -10.06 -35.01
N ALA A 227 -8.34 -8.84 -34.58
CA ALA A 227 -7.96 -7.79 -35.52
C ALA A 227 -6.70 -8.22 -36.31
N PRO A 228 -6.71 -8.22 -37.66
CA PRO A 228 -5.59 -8.70 -38.47
C PRO A 228 -4.37 -7.78 -38.33
N SER A 229 -3.16 -8.28 -38.60
CA SER A 229 -1.96 -7.43 -38.66
C SER A 229 -1.98 -6.54 -39.92
N GLY A 230 -1.25 -5.43 -39.92
CA GLY A 230 -1.12 -4.59 -41.13
C GLY A 230 -0.52 -5.35 -42.32
N GLU A 231 0.27 -6.39 -42.06
CA GLU A 231 0.82 -7.28 -43.08
C GLU A 231 -0.26 -8.20 -43.67
N ALA A 232 -1.09 -8.82 -42.83
CA ALA A 232 -2.22 -9.62 -43.28
C ALA A 232 -3.25 -8.79 -44.07
N ILE A 233 -3.48 -7.52 -43.67
CA ILE A 233 -4.36 -6.60 -44.40
C ILE A 233 -3.80 -6.33 -45.81
N ARG A 234 -2.50 -6.04 -45.93
CA ARG A 234 -1.85 -5.81 -47.23
C ARG A 234 -1.81 -7.06 -48.10
N ALA A 235 -1.54 -8.23 -47.50
CA ALA A 235 -1.56 -9.50 -48.21
C ALA A 235 -2.94 -9.83 -48.79
N ALA A 236 -4.02 -9.37 -48.13
CA ALA A 236 -5.39 -9.47 -48.62
C ALA A 236 -5.76 -8.39 -49.67
N GLY A 237 -4.79 -7.65 -50.20
CA GLY A 237 -5.00 -6.61 -51.23
C GLY A 237 -5.70 -5.35 -50.73
N ILE A 238 -5.76 -5.14 -49.40
CA ILE A 238 -6.43 -3.97 -48.80
C ILE A 238 -5.38 -2.92 -48.45
N ASN A 239 -5.59 -1.68 -48.88
CA ASN A 239 -4.78 -0.54 -48.44
C ASN A 239 -5.16 -0.16 -46.99
N PRO A 240 -4.27 -0.30 -45.99
CA PRO A 240 -4.59 0.04 -44.60
C PRO A 240 -5.04 1.49 -44.40
N ASN A 241 -4.57 2.43 -45.24
CA ASN A 241 -4.95 3.84 -45.15
C ASN A 241 -6.44 4.07 -45.48
N SER A 242 -7.04 3.21 -46.30
CA SER A 242 -8.48 3.27 -46.60
C SER A 242 -9.36 3.02 -45.37
N LEU A 243 -8.81 2.39 -44.33
CA LEU A 243 -9.51 2.12 -43.08
C LEU A 243 -9.55 3.37 -42.17
N GLU A 244 -8.70 4.37 -42.37
CA GLU A 244 -8.66 5.56 -41.50
C GLU A 244 -10.00 6.31 -41.47
N HIS A 245 -10.71 6.31 -42.60
CA HIS A 245 -12.03 6.94 -42.74
C HIS A 245 -13.11 6.26 -41.88
N HIS A 246 -12.90 5.00 -41.51
CA HIS A 246 -13.79 4.21 -40.65
C HIS A 246 -13.24 4.07 -39.21
N GLY A 247 -12.19 4.82 -38.90
CA GLY A 247 -11.42 4.73 -37.66
C GLY A 247 -10.18 3.86 -37.81
N ARG A 248 -9.08 4.26 -37.15
CA ARG A 248 -7.83 3.47 -37.11
C ARG A 248 -8.12 2.01 -36.72
N GLN A 249 -7.24 1.09 -37.11
CA GLN A 249 -7.34 -0.36 -36.85
C GLN A 249 -7.75 -0.72 -35.40
N GLU A 250 -7.28 0.06 -34.41
CA GLU A 250 -7.65 -0.08 -32.99
C GLU A 250 -9.16 0.14 -32.71
N ALA A 251 -9.83 1.02 -33.45
CA ALA A 251 -11.26 1.27 -33.32
C ALA A 251 -12.10 0.12 -33.88
N ILE A 252 -11.63 -0.49 -34.98
CA ILE A 252 -12.23 -1.70 -35.56
C ILE A 252 -12.04 -2.87 -34.59
N ALA A 253 -10.84 -3.04 -34.01
CA ALA A 253 -10.52 -4.12 -33.08
C ALA A 253 -11.47 -4.22 -31.87
N GLN A 254 -12.02 -3.09 -31.41
CA GLN A 254 -13.00 -3.03 -30.31
C GLN A 254 -14.34 -3.72 -30.61
N HIS A 255 -14.59 -4.11 -31.86
CA HIS A 255 -15.74 -4.92 -32.24
C HIS A 255 -15.49 -6.42 -32.02
N TYR A 256 -14.23 -6.85 -31.92
CA TYR A 256 -13.87 -8.27 -31.83
C TYR A 256 -13.46 -8.69 -30.42
N HIS A 257 -12.68 -7.86 -29.73
CA HIS A 257 -12.07 -8.26 -28.47
C HIS A 257 -11.68 -7.05 -27.61
N LEU A 258 -11.22 -7.31 -26.39
CA LEU A 258 -10.64 -6.32 -25.49
C LEU A 258 -9.39 -5.69 -26.12
N THR A 259 -9.22 -4.38 -25.97
CA THR A 259 -8.05 -3.68 -26.50
C THR A 259 -7.36 -2.82 -25.47
N SER A 260 -6.17 -2.34 -25.83
CA SER A 260 -5.38 -1.39 -25.04
C SER A 260 -6.14 -0.09 -24.71
N HIS A 261 -7.17 0.24 -25.48
CA HIS A 261 -8.01 1.42 -25.32
C HIS A 261 -9.23 1.20 -24.43
N THR A 262 -9.76 -0.01 -24.34
CA THR A 262 -10.98 -0.33 -23.59
C THR A 262 -10.70 -1.04 -22.27
N MET A 263 -9.50 -1.60 -22.08
CA MET A 263 -9.14 -2.32 -20.85
C MET A 263 -9.03 -1.43 -19.61
N GLY A 264 -8.49 -0.22 -19.75
CA GLY A 264 -8.23 0.70 -18.62
C GLY A 264 -9.43 0.90 -17.67
N PRO A 265 -10.62 1.27 -18.19
CA PRO A 265 -11.85 1.37 -17.41
C PRO A 265 -12.20 0.10 -16.60
N PHE A 266 -12.15 -1.08 -17.22
CA PHE A 266 -12.41 -2.36 -16.53
C PHE A 266 -11.41 -2.61 -15.40
N PHE A 267 -10.12 -2.39 -15.67
CA PHE A 267 -9.06 -2.58 -14.67
C PHE A 267 -9.26 -1.65 -13.47
N VAL A 268 -9.59 -0.38 -13.69
CA VAL A 268 -9.83 0.60 -12.63
C VAL A 268 -11.06 0.23 -11.81
N ALA A 269 -12.19 -0.10 -12.47
CA ALA A 269 -13.41 -0.49 -11.80
C ALA A 269 -13.21 -1.73 -10.92
N LEU A 270 -12.54 -2.77 -11.45
CA LEU A 270 -12.21 -3.97 -10.70
C LEU A 270 -11.19 -3.72 -9.59
N ALA A 271 -10.19 -2.86 -9.80
CA ALA A 271 -9.22 -2.51 -8.77
C ALA A 271 -9.89 -1.85 -7.55
N ILE A 272 -10.89 -0.99 -7.78
CA ILE A 272 -11.67 -0.36 -6.71
C ILE A 272 -12.60 -1.39 -6.06
N GLN A 273 -13.41 -2.11 -6.85
CA GLN A 273 -14.40 -3.04 -6.31
C GLN A 273 -13.75 -4.23 -5.57
N LEU A 274 -12.64 -4.77 -6.06
CA LEU A 274 -11.93 -5.87 -5.41
C LEU A 274 -11.00 -5.39 -4.31
N ALA A 275 -10.72 -4.08 -4.24
CA ALA A 275 -9.60 -3.51 -3.51
C ALA A 275 -8.28 -4.23 -3.84
N ALA A 276 -8.11 -4.80 -5.04
CA ALA A 276 -6.99 -5.69 -5.36
C ALA A 276 -5.67 -4.91 -5.55
N ASN A 277 -4.54 -5.57 -5.28
CA ASN A 277 -3.25 -4.98 -5.67
C ASN A 277 -3.11 -5.04 -7.20
N PRO A 278 -2.48 -4.04 -7.86
CA PRO A 278 -2.44 -3.97 -9.32
C PRO A 278 -1.85 -5.21 -9.99
N GLN A 279 -0.75 -5.74 -9.44
CA GLN A 279 -0.07 -6.90 -10.03
C GLN A 279 -0.85 -8.21 -9.89
N PRO A 280 -1.40 -8.57 -8.71
CA PRO A 280 -2.36 -9.68 -8.61
C PRO A 280 -3.59 -9.52 -9.48
N LEU A 281 -4.18 -8.31 -9.57
CA LEU A 281 -5.33 -8.08 -10.45
C LEU A 281 -4.99 -8.27 -11.93
N ARG A 282 -3.83 -7.79 -12.34
CA ARG A 282 -3.31 -7.98 -13.70
C ARG A 282 -3.30 -9.46 -14.09
N ALA A 283 -2.87 -10.31 -13.17
CA ALA A 283 -2.75 -11.76 -13.35
C ALA A 283 -3.96 -12.54 -12.80
N ILE A 284 -5.11 -11.89 -12.64
CA ILE A 284 -6.34 -12.60 -12.25
C ILE A 284 -6.70 -13.61 -13.34
N ARG A 285 -7.12 -14.81 -12.90
CA ARG A 285 -7.42 -15.92 -13.80
C ARG A 285 -8.86 -15.85 -14.34
N ARG A 286 -9.13 -16.58 -15.42
CA ARG A 286 -10.46 -16.69 -16.04
C ARG A 286 -11.45 -17.43 -15.14
N ASP A 287 -10.98 -18.40 -14.36
CA ASP A 287 -11.74 -19.19 -13.38
C ASP A 287 -11.99 -18.46 -12.04
N CYS A 288 -11.81 -17.13 -11.99
CA CYS A 288 -11.91 -16.36 -10.76
C CYS A 288 -13.32 -16.23 -10.16
N LEU A 289 -14.38 -16.62 -10.87
CA LEU A 289 -15.76 -16.57 -10.38
C LEU A 289 -16.14 -17.92 -9.76
N VAL A 290 -16.34 -17.93 -8.45
CA VAL A 290 -16.70 -19.13 -7.67
C VAL A 290 -18.08 -18.93 -7.05
N PRO A 291 -18.97 -19.95 -7.09
CA PRO A 291 -20.26 -19.88 -6.38
C PRO A 291 -20.09 -19.52 -4.90
N HIS A 292 -20.99 -18.70 -4.37
CA HIS A 292 -20.96 -18.40 -2.95
C HIS A 292 -21.45 -19.62 -2.15
N PRO A 293 -20.76 -20.01 -1.05
CA PRO A 293 -21.07 -21.26 -0.35
C PRO A 293 -22.43 -21.28 0.36
N LEU A 294 -23.06 -20.11 0.54
CA LEU A 294 -24.27 -19.93 1.36
C LEU A 294 -25.38 -19.08 0.72
N ASP A 295 -25.13 -18.40 -0.40
CA ASP A 295 -26.08 -17.40 -0.94
C ASP A 295 -26.06 -17.44 -2.47
N ASP A 296 -27.13 -18.00 -3.06
CA ASP A 296 -27.26 -18.19 -4.51
C ASP A 296 -27.30 -16.89 -5.32
N HIS A 297 -27.57 -15.75 -4.66
CA HIS A 297 -27.55 -14.44 -5.29
C HIS A 297 -26.15 -13.79 -5.25
N ARG A 298 -25.17 -14.46 -4.63
CA ARG A 298 -23.80 -13.97 -4.52
C ARG A 298 -22.81 -14.84 -5.27
N VAL A 299 -21.71 -14.20 -5.65
CA VAL A 299 -20.55 -14.84 -6.27
C VAL A 299 -19.30 -14.38 -5.56
N MET A 300 -18.39 -15.32 -5.31
CA MET A 300 -17.05 -15.05 -4.81
C MET A 300 -16.13 -14.76 -6.00
N VAL A 301 -15.43 -13.64 -5.96
CA VAL A 301 -14.32 -13.35 -6.88
C VAL A 301 -13.02 -13.70 -6.16
N GLU A 302 -12.23 -14.61 -6.72
CA GLU A 302 -10.98 -15.11 -6.14
C GLU A 302 -9.77 -14.74 -7.00
N TRP A 303 -8.65 -14.40 -6.36
CA TRP A 303 -7.39 -14.14 -7.07
C TRP A 303 -6.17 -14.46 -6.21
N LEU A 304 -5.09 -14.86 -6.88
CA LEU A 304 -3.85 -15.22 -6.22
C LEU A 304 -2.94 -14.02 -6.02
N LYS A 305 -2.53 -13.79 -4.77
CA LYS A 305 -1.44 -12.87 -4.44
C LYS A 305 -0.15 -13.65 -4.30
N GLN A 306 0.65 -13.65 -5.38
CA GLN A 306 2.02 -14.15 -5.38
C GLN A 306 2.89 -13.34 -4.39
N ARG A 307 3.59 -14.02 -3.49
CA ARG A 307 4.66 -13.43 -2.66
C ARG A 307 5.95 -14.16 -3.02
N GLY A 308 7.01 -13.43 -3.38
CA GLY A 308 8.28 -14.05 -3.73
C GLY A 308 8.73 -15.04 -2.64
N GLY A 309 9.01 -16.29 -3.04
CA GLY A 309 9.50 -17.35 -2.15
C GLY A 309 8.49 -17.94 -1.16
N ARG A 310 7.20 -17.59 -1.20
CA ARG A 310 6.15 -18.17 -0.34
C ARG A 310 4.99 -18.71 -1.18
N THR A 311 4.24 -19.66 -0.61
CA THR A 311 3.01 -20.18 -1.23
C THR A 311 2.09 -19.02 -1.61
N PRO A 312 1.49 -19.05 -2.82
CA PRO A 312 0.57 -18.01 -3.24
C PRO A 312 -0.62 -17.95 -2.30
N LYS A 313 -0.97 -16.74 -1.83
CA LYS A 313 -2.11 -16.56 -0.94
C LYS A 313 -3.34 -16.24 -1.76
N MET A 314 -4.38 -17.07 -1.65
CA MET A 314 -5.69 -16.78 -2.20
C MET A 314 -6.31 -15.57 -1.47
N GLN A 315 -6.84 -14.63 -2.24
CA GLN A 315 -7.67 -13.52 -1.75
C GLN A 315 -9.05 -13.64 -2.40
N ARG A 316 -10.09 -13.24 -1.68
CA ARG A 316 -11.47 -13.37 -2.14
C ARG A 316 -12.36 -12.23 -1.68
N ARG A 317 -13.41 -11.94 -2.46
CA ARG A 317 -14.49 -11.03 -2.07
C ARG A 317 -15.84 -11.51 -2.59
N SER A 318 -16.88 -11.34 -1.77
CA SER A 318 -18.27 -11.67 -2.08
C SER A 318 -18.99 -10.48 -2.72
N PHE A 319 -19.74 -10.72 -3.80
CA PHE A 319 -20.52 -9.70 -4.50
C PHE A 319 -21.92 -10.20 -4.82
N ASP A 320 -22.90 -9.29 -4.74
CA ASP A 320 -24.27 -9.55 -5.20
C ASP A 320 -24.34 -9.47 -6.73
N ARG A 321 -24.76 -10.57 -7.36
CA ARG A 321 -24.81 -10.73 -8.83
C ARG A 321 -25.97 -9.97 -9.48
N ARG A 322 -26.97 -9.54 -8.70
CA ARG A 322 -28.12 -8.76 -9.18
C ARG A 322 -27.71 -7.33 -9.57
N LYS A 323 -26.59 -6.83 -9.04
CA LYS A 323 -26.05 -5.51 -9.40
C LYS A 323 -25.36 -5.57 -10.76
N MET A 324 -25.91 -4.86 -11.76
CA MET A 324 -25.41 -4.86 -13.14
C MET A 324 -23.94 -4.46 -13.30
N ARG A 325 -23.45 -3.54 -12.45
CA ARG A 325 -22.06 -3.03 -12.49
C ARG A 325 -21.17 -3.66 -11.42
N SER A 326 -21.56 -4.81 -10.86
CA SER A 326 -20.73 -5.55 -9.90
C SER A 326 -19.53 -6.22 -10.56
N ALA A 327 -18.49 -6.49 -9.79
CA ALA A 327 -17.27 -7.13 -10.27
C ALA A 327 -17.53 -8.44 -11.04
N PRO A 328 -18.41 -9.36 -10.59
CA PRO A 328 -18.75 -10.55 -11.39
C PRO A 328 -19.29 -10.22 -12.78
N ARG A 329 -20.18 -9.23 -12.91
CA ARG A 329 -20.72 -8.81 -14.22
C ARG A 329 -19.65 -8.22 -15.13
N LEU A 330 -18.76 -7.40 -14.57
CA LEU A 330 -17.64 -6.87 -15.34
C LEU A 330 -16.67 -7.97 -15.78
N ILE A 331 -16.47 -9.00 -14.95
CA ILE A 331 -15.64 -10.17 -15.27
C ILE A 331 -16.32 -11.01 -16.37
N GLU A 332 -17.63 -11.25 -16.30
CA GLU A 332 -18.39 -11.93 -17.37
C GLU A 332 -18.22 -11.20 -18.73
N MET A 333 -18.30 -9.87 -18.74
CA MET A 333 -18.04 -9.07 -19.93
C MET A 333 -16.60 -9.24 -20.43
N LEU A 334 -15.62 -9.21 -19.53
CA LEU A 334 -14.21 -9.42 -19.88
C LEU A 334 -13.96 -10.82 -20.44
N LEU A 335 -14.56 -11.86 -19.86
CA LEU A 335 -14.46 -13.24 -20.35
C LEU A 335 -14.89 -13.31 -21.81
N ALA A 336 -16.07 -12.74 -22.14
CA ALA A 336 -16.56 -12.66 -23.51
C ALA A 336 -15.64 -11.83 -24.43
N MET A 337 -15.17 -10.67 -23.96
CA MET A 337 -14.30 -9.80 -24.77
C MET A 337 -12.89 -10.38 -24.98
N THR A 338 -12.46 -11.34 -24.18
CA THR A 338 -11.11 -11.92 -24.26
C THR A 338 -11.09 -13.35 -24.76
N GLU A 339 -12.25 -13.98 -24.91
CA GLU A 339 -12.40 -15.32 -25.50
C GLU A 339 -11.68 -15.44 -26.85
N PRO A 340 -11.83 -14.50 -27.80
CA PRO A 340 -11.18 -14.63 -29.11
C PRO A 340 -9.65 -14.54 -29.05
N LEU A 341 -9.07 -14.14 -27.92
CA LEU A 341 -7.63 -13.95 -27.75
C LEU A 341 -6.91 -15.19 -27.19
N ILE A 342 -7.65 -16.21 -26.71
CA ILE A 342 -7.06 -17.35 -25.98
C ILE A 342 -6.13 -18.17 -26.87
N GLU A 343 -6.58 -18.60 -28.05
CA GLU A 343 -5.78 -19.41 -28.97
C GLU A 343 -4.55 -18.65 -29.49
N HIS A 344 -4.64 -17.33 -29.46
CA HIS A 344 -3.64 -16.37 -29.90
C HIS A 344 -2.67 -15.94 -28.81
N ALA A 345 -2.81 -16.47 -27.59
CA ALA A 345 -1.97 -16.17 -26.45
C ALA A 345 -1.02 -17.34 -26.11
N PRO A 346 0.15 -17.05 -25.49
CA PRO A 346 1.05 -18.08 -24.97
C PRO A 346 0.32 -19.02 -24.01
N PRO A 347 0.57 -20.34 -24.06
CA PRO A 347 -0.12 -21.34 -23.22
C PRO A 347 -0.19 -20.97 -21.74
N GLU A 348 0.89 -20.45 -21.17
CA GLU A 348 1.00 -20.03 -19.77
C GLU A 348 0.17 -18.79 -19.40
N GLU A 349 -0.25 -18.00 -20.40
CA GLU A 349 -1.04 -16.78 -20.21
C GLU A 349 -2.53 -16.97 -20.55
N ARG A 350 -2.91 -18.04 -21.24
CA ARG A 350 -4.30 -18.32 -21.68
C ARG A 350 -5.33 -18.25 -20.56
N GLU A 351 -4.92 -18.65 -19.37
CA GLU A 351 -5.75 -18.64 -18.18
C GLU A 351 -5.92 -17.26 -17.54
N CYS A 352 -5.26 -16.21 -18.05
CA CYS A 352 -5.38 -14.85 -17.52
C CYS A 352 -6.61 -14.13 -18.10
N LEU A 353 -7.26 -13.29 -17.28
CA LEU A 353 -8.45 -12.53 -17.70
C LEU A 353 -8.11 -11.34 -18.60
N PHE A 354 -6.99 -10.64 -18.35
CA PHE A 354 -6.62 -9.42 -19.07
C PHE A 354 -5.70 -9.69 -20.27
N LEU A 355 -6.23 -10.43 -21.25
CA LEU A 355 -5.58 -10.63 -22.54
C LEU A 355 -5.86 -9.44 -23.47
N ILE A 356 -4.83 -8.99 -24.19
CA ILE A 356 -4.97 -8.04 -25.29
C ILE A 356 -4.14 -8.48 -26.49
N ARG A 357 -4.53 -8.07 -27.69
CA ARG A 357 -3.66 -8.17 -28.86
C ARG A 357 -2.47 -7.20 -28.71
N TYR A 358 -1.26 -7.67 -29.01
CA TYR A 358 -0.09 -6.79 -29.06
C TYR A 358 -0.16 -5.88 -30.28
N LEU A 359 0.20 -4.60 -30.17
CA LEU A 359 0.14 -3.66 -31.29
C LEU A 359 1.48 -3.46 -32.01
N SER A 360 2.59 -3.83 -31.36
CA SER A 360 3.95 -3.53 -31.85
C SER A 360 4.66 -4.75 -32.43
N ARG A 361 5.23 -4.58 -33.64
CA ARG A 361 6.09 -5.55 -34.36
C ARG A 361 7.30 -6.04 -33.56
N ALA A 362 7.77 -5.23 -32.59
CA ALA A 362 8.88 -5.60 -31.71
C ALA A 362 8.47 -6.55 -30.57
N TYR A 363 7.19 -6.55 -30.18
CA TYR A 363 6.65 -7.45 -29.16
C TYR A 363 6.26 -8.80 -29.76
N TYR A 364 5.67 -8.80 -30.96
CA TYR A 364 5.37 -10.00 -31.75
C TYR A 364 6.61 -10.89 -31.96
N ARG A 365 7.76 -10.30 -32.34
CA ARG A 365 9.01 -11.04 -32.59
C ARG A 365 9.68 -11.64 -31.34
N ARG A 366 9.20 -11.30 -30.14
CA ARG A 366 9.77 -11.79 -28.87
C ARG A 366 8.94 -12.88 -28.21
N HIS A 367 7.68 -13.06 -28.61
CA HIS A 367 6.75 -13.92 -27.90
C HIS A 367 6.07 -14.94 -28.81
N ASP A 368 6.31 -14.95 -30.13
CA ASP A 368 5.69 -15.86 -31.12
C ASP A 368 4.15 -15.86 -31.21
N TYR A 369 3.47 -15.21 -30.27
CA TYR A 369 2.02 -15.13 -30.16
C TYR A 369 1.50 -13.70 -30.41
N PRO A 370 0.35 -13.54 -31.11
CA PRO A 370 -0.18 -12.22 -31.44
C PRO A 370 -0.94 -11.51 -30.31
N ALA A 371 -1.33 -12.24 -29.27
CA ALA A 371 -1.98 -11.72 -28.07
C ALA A 371 -1.27 -12.22 -26.82
N GLY A 372 -1.62 -11.64 -25.67
CA GLY A 372 -1.15 -12.12 -24.38
C GLY A 372 -1.51 -11.17 -23.25
N LEU A 373 -0.97 -11.46 -22.08
CA LEU A 373 -1.19 -10.73 -20.85
C LEU A 373 -0.61 -9.32 -20.94
N ILE A 374 -1.35 -8.36 -20.40
CA ILE A 374 -0.88 -6.98 -20.31
C ILE A 374 0.43 -6.88 -19.51
N ALA A 375 1.44 -6.16 -20.05
CA ALA A 375 2.71 -5.98 -19.35
C ALA A 375 2.54 -5.13 -18.08
N PRO A 376 3.20 -5.44 -16.94
CA PRO A 376 3.07 -4.66 -15.70
C PRO A 376 3.33 -3.16 -15.88
N ASP A 377 4.35 -2.82 -16.64
CA ASP A 377 4.81 -1.44 -16.86
C ASP A 377 3.84 -0.63 -17.76
N SER A 378 2.86 -1.28 -18.40
CA SER A 378 1.88 -0.63 -19.27
C SER A 378 0.63 -0.12 -18.55
N ILE A 379 0.36 -0.58 -17.32
CA ILE A 379 -0.79 -0.17 -16.50
C ILE A 379 -0.89 1.35 -16.34
N PRO A 380 0.19 2.09 -15.99
CA PRO A 380 0.11 3.56 -15.89
C PRO A 380 -0.28 4.21 -17.21
N GLY A 381 0.22 3.68 -18.34
CA GLY A 381 -0.13 4.18 -19.67
C GLY A 381 -1.61 3.97 -20.02
N PHE A 382 -2.19 2.83 -19.65
CA PHE A 382 -3.62 2.57 -19.84
C PHE A 382 -4.49 3.51 -19.00
N ILE A 383 -4.14 3.72 -17.73
CA ILE A 383 -4.87 4.63 -16.83
C ILE A 383 -4.79 6.07 -17.34
N ASN A 384 -3.61 6.54 -17.74
CA ASN A 384 -3.44 7.90 -18.27
C ASN A 384 -4.24 8.10 -19.57
N ARG A 385 -4.31 7.09 -20.44
CA ARG A 385 -5.14 7.15 -21.66
C ARG A 385 -6.64 7.12 -21.38
N PHE A 386 -7.07 6.43 -20.32
CA PHE A 386 -8.44 6.50 -19.82
C PHE A 386 -8.74 7.93 -19.36
N ILE A 387 -8.02 8.43 -18.36
CA ILE A 387 -8.21 9.77 -17.78
C ILE A 387 -8.21 10.85 -18.88
N GLY A 388 -7.18 10.86 -19.73
CA GLY A 388 -7.05 11.88 -20.77
C GLY A 388 -8.16 11.84 -21.83
N ARG A 389 -8.74 10.66 -22.10
CA ARG A 389 -9.85 10.53 -23.06
C ARG A 389 -11.17 10.91 -22.41
N THR A 390 -11.43 10.45 -21.19
CA THR A 390 -12.63 10.80 -20.45
C THR A 390 -12.70 12.31 -20.22
N ASN A 391 -11.61 12.93 -19.77
CA ASN A 391 -11.58 14.36 -19.49
C ASN A 391 -11.81 15.19 -20.75
N ARG A 392 -11.27 14.81 -21.91
CA ARG A 392 -11.62 15.48 -23.18
C ARG A 392 -13.09 15.36 -23.53
N ARG A 393 -13.75 14.23 -23.23
CA ARG A 393 -15.20 14.06 -23.44
C ARG A 393 -15.99 14.94 -22.47
N ILE A 394 -15.57 15.00 -21.21
CA ILE A 394 -16.20 15.82 -20.18
C ILE A 394 -16.03 17.31 -20.50
N GLU A 395 -14.84 17.75 -20.92
CA GLU A 395 -14.57 19.12 -21.35
C GLU A 395 -15.51 19.53 -22.50
N ARG A 396 -15.63 18.69 -23.54
CA ARG A 396 -16.57 18.93 -24.64
C ARG A 396 -18.02 18.99 -24.16
N TRP A 397 -18.41 18.11 -23.24
CA TRP A 397 -19.75 18.14 -22.64
C TRP A 397 -19.98 19.45 -21.88
N ASN A 398 -19.04 19.87 -21.05
CA ASN A 398 -19.13 21.08 -20.23
C ASN A 398 -19.13 22.35 -21.09
N THR A 399 -18.41 22.35 -22.22
CA THR A 399 -18.49 23.45 -23.19
C THR A 399 -19.88 23.53 -23.84
N ALA A 400 -20.50 22.38 -24.14
CA ALA A 400 -21.82 22.33 -24.75
C ALA A 400 -22.98 22.53 -23.75
N HIS A 401 -22.76 22.27 -22.46
CA HIS A 401 -23.75 22.33 -21.37
C HIS A 401 -23.15 23.07 -20.16
N PRO A 402 -22.85 24.37 -20.29
CA PRO A 402 -22.22 25.16 -19.22
C PRO A 402 -23.06 25.23 -17.93
N GLU A 403 -24.38 25.04 -18.04
CA GLU A 403 -25.33 25.02 -16.93
C GLU A 403 -25.30 23.71 -16.11
N GLN A 404 -24.73 22.64 -16.65
CA GLN A 404 -24.62 21.33 -15.98
C GLN A 404 -23.21 20.72 -16.13
N PRO A 405 -22.18 21.37 -15.56
CA PRO A 405 -20.81 20.90 -15.70
C PRO A 405 -20.61 19.60 -14.92
N LYS A 406 -19.97 18.64 -15.57
CA LYS A 406 -19.51 17.39 -14.96
C LYS A 406 -18.09 17.55 -14.41
N PRO A 407 -17.79 16.96 -13.24
CA PRO A 407 -16.45 17.00 -12.68
C PRO A 407 -15.47 16.20 -13.53
N LEU A 408 -14.24 16.70 -13.68
CA LEU A 408 -13.16 15.97 -14.34
C LEU A 408 -12.71 14.78 -13.49
N VAL A 409 -12.22 13.73 -14.16
CA VAL A 409 -11.56 12.61 -13.50
C VAL A 409 -10.19 13.06 -12.99
N PRO A 410 -9.89 12.90 -11.69
CA PRO A 410 -8.60 13.30 -11.12
C PRO A 410 -7.47 12.41 -11.65
N LYS A 411 -6.22 12.89 -11.54
CA LYS A 411 -5.05 12.06 -11.81
C LYS A 411 -4.84 11.07 -10.66
N PHE A 412 -4.65 9.79 -10.98
CA PHE A 412 -4.36 8.76 -9.99
C PHE A 412 -3.47 7.65 -10.57
N THR A 413 -2.93 6.83 -9.68
CA THR A 413 -2.21 5.60 -10.01
C THR A 413 -2.95 4.38 -9.49
N ALA A 414 -2.74 3.22 -10.13
CA ALA A 414 -3.32 1.95 -9.67
C ALA A 414 -2.99 1.63 -8.20
N SER A 415 -1.81 2.06 -7.73
CA SER A 415 -1.36 1.81 -6.36
C SER A 415 -2.14 2.57 -5.29
N GLN A 416 -2.81 3.68 -5.66
CA GLN A 416 -3.60 4.49 -4.73
C GLN A 416 -4.96 3.83 -4.43
N LEU A 417 -5.59 3.21 -5.44
CA LEU A 417 -6.97 2.70 -5.38
C LEU A 417 -7.22 1.79 -4.16
N ARG A 418 -6.36 0.78 -3.95
CA ARG A 418 -6.52 -0.16 -2.84
C ARG A 418 -6.47 0.51 -1.46
N GLY A 419 -5.57 1.47 -1.28
CA GLY A 419 -5.47 2.20 -0.02
C GLY A 419 -6.59 3.18 0.20
N SER A 420 -7.06 3.84 -0.87
CA SER A 420 -8.24 4.70 -0.80
C SER A 420 -9.48 3.90 -0.38
N VAL A 421 -9.68 2.71 -0.96
CA VAL A 421 -10.77 1.81 -0.58
C VAL A 421 -10.64 1.36 0.89
N ALA A 422 -9.42 1.08 1.35
CA ALA A 422 -9.18 0.75 2.75
C ALA A 422 -9.60 1.88 3.69
N THR A 423 -9.15 3.10 3.40
CA THR A 423 -9.47 4.29 4.19
C THR A 423 -10.98 4.53 4.22
N GLU A 424 -11.69 4.45 3.10
CA GLU A 424 -13.15 4.66 3.11
C GLU A 424 -13.91 3.59 3.89
N HIS A 425 -13.48 2.33 3.83
CA HIS A 425 -14.09 1.28 4.66
C HIS A 425 -13.81 1.49 6.15
N TYR A 426 -12.61 1.94 6.51
CA TYR A 426 -12.27 2.32 7.90
C TYR A 426 -13.16 3.45 8.40
N LEU A 427 -13.27 4.54 7.62
CA LEU A 427 -14.12 5.68 7.96
C LEU A 427 -15.60 5.29 8.07
N ALA A 428 -16.12 4.54 7.11
CA ALA A 428 -17.52 4.09 7.10
C ALA A 428 -17.86 3.15 8.28
N SER A 429 -16.87 2.44 8.81
CA SER A 429 -17.02 1.59 9.99
C SER A 429 -16.84 2.33 11.32
N GLY A 430 -16.61 3.64 11.31
CA GLY A 430 -16.35 4.42 12.53
C GLY A 430 -14.98 4.11 13.16
N GLY A 431 -14.00 3.68 12.35
CA GLY A 431 -12.64 3.41 12.82
C GLY A 431 -12.32 1.94 13.08
N ASP A 432 -13.09 0.99 12.54
CA ASP A 432 -12.79 -0.45 12.70
C ASP A 432 -11.73 -0.94 11.69
N LEU A 433 -10.51 -1.17 12.19
CA LEU A 433 -9.42 -1.76 11.42
C LEU A 433 -9.73 -3.19 10.94
N ARG A 434 -10.58 -3.95 11.62
CA ARG A 434 -10.95 -5.32 11.20
C ARG A 434 -11.88 -5.28 9.98
N ALA A 435 -12.82 -4.34 9.92
CA ALA A 435 -13.65 -4.12 8.75
C ALA A 435 -12.79 -3.81 7.51
N ALA A 436 -11.87 -2.85 7.61
CA ALA A 436 -10.93 -2.54 6.53
C ALA A 436 -10.00 -3.73 6.20
N GLY A 437 -9.51 -4.45 7.22
CA GLY A 437 -8.64 -5.61 7.06
C GLY A 437 -9.31 -6.77 6.32
N THR A 438 -10.60 -7.00 6.57
CA THR A 438 -11.42 -8.01 5.91
C THR A 438 -11.55 -7.70 4.42
N VAL A 439 -11.88 -6.45 4.06
CA VAL A 439 -11.92 -6.00 2.66
C VAL A 439 -10.58 -6.22 1.97
N LEU A 440 -9.49 -5.91 2.67
CA LEU A 440 -8.13 -6.07 2.14
C LEU A 440 -7.60 -7.50 2.21
N ASN A 441 -8.31 -8.46 2.80
CA ASN A 441 -7.83 -9.83 2.99
C ASN A 441 -6.48 -9.86 3.77
N HIS A 442 -6.31 -8.97 4.75
CA HIS A 442 -5.13 -8.91 5.62
C HIS A 442 -5.30 -9.82 6.83
N ALA A 443 -4.23 -10.54 7.19
CA ALA A 443 -4.21 -11.34 8.41
C ALA A 443 -3.76 -10.53 9.63
N SER A 444 -2.97 -9.48 9.42
CA SER A 444 -2.39 -8.65 10.48
C SER A 444 -2.97 -7.24 10.39
N LEU A 445 -3.47 -6.73 11.53
CA LEU A 445 -4.00 -5.38 11.64
C LEU A 445 -2.91 -4.32 11.45
N VAL A 446 -1.67 -4.59 11.86
CA VAL A 446 -0.51 -3.72 11.57
C VAL A 446 -0.33 -3.49 10.08
N THR A 447 -0.64 -4.49 9.24
CA THR A 447 -0.60 -4.31 7.78
C THR A 447 -1.76 -3.46 7.28
N THR A 448 -2.94 -3.55 7.91
CA THR A 448 -4.12 -2.73 7.57
C THR A 448 -3.94 -1.28 7.99
N ASP A 449 -3.39 -1.06 9.18
CA ASP A 449 -3.10 0.25 9.75
C ASP A 449 -2.29 1.12 8.77
N ARG A 450 -1.19 0.56 8.22
CA ARG A 450 -0.38 1.20 7.15
C ARG A 450 -1.15 1.59 5.89
N TYR A 451 -2.32 1.02 5.64
CA TYR A 451 -3.17 1.40 4.50
C TYR A 451 -4.11 2.55 4.84
N VAL A 452 -4.61 2.62 6.08
CA VAL A 452 -5.61 3.59 6.51
C VAL A 452 -5.01 4.84 7.15
N GLU A 453 -3.80 4.72 7.73
CA GLU A 453 -3.10 5.84 8.36
C GLU A 453 -2.96 7.02 7.40
N GLY A 454 -3.40 8.19 7.86
CA GLY A 454 -3.42 9.41 7.07
C GLY A 454 -4.32 10.50 7.69
N PRO A 455 -4.44 11.66 7.02
CA PRO A 455 -5.18 12.80 7.55
C PRO A 455 -6.64 12.49 7.93
N ALA A 456 -7.33 11.69 7.11
CA ALA A 456 -8.72 11.35 7.36
C ALA A 456 -8.89 10.44 8.59
N ALA A 457 -8.00 9.46 8.79
CA ALA A 457 -8.00 8.60 9.97
C ALA A 457 -7.73 9.41 11.24
N ARG A 458 -6.70 10.28 11.20
CA ARG A 458 -6.36 11.17 12.33
C ARG A 458 -7.51 12.09 12.71
N LYS A 459 -8.23 12.63 11.72
CA LYS A 459 -9.42 13.46 11.98
C LYS A 459 -10.50 12.66 12.73
N LEU A 460 -10.82 11.45 12.27
CA LEU A 460 -11.80 10.58 12.92
C LEU A 460 -11.37 10.21 14.35
N GLU A 461 -10.09 9.90 14.55
CA GLU A 461 -9.52 9.60 15.86
C GLU A 461 -9.64 10.80 16.81
N GLN A 462 -9.29 12.01 16.34
CA GLN A 462 -9.44 13.24 17.12
C GLN A 462 -10.89 13.53 17.48
N GLU A 463 -11.82 13.38 16.53
CA GLU A 463 -13.26 13.53 16.78
C GLU A 463 -13.78 12.49 17.80
N THR A 464 -13.26 11.26 17.72
CA THR A 464 -13.60 10.18 18.65
C THR A 464 -13.07 10.46 20.05
N ILE A 465 -11.81 10.88 20.18
CA ILE A 465 -11.20 11.28 21.45
C ILE A 465 -11.99 12.43 22.07
N ALA A 466 -12.28 13.48 21.30
CA ALA A 466 -13.05 14.63 21.78
C ALA A 466 -14.46 14.22 22.25
N ARG A 467 -15.14 13.32 21.52
CA ARG A 467 -16.44 12.77 21.93
C ARG A 467 -16.34 11.99 23.23
N LEU A 468 -15.36 11.10 23.37
CA LEU A 468 -15.17 10.29 24.58
C LEU A 468 -14.82 11.16 25.79
N GLN A 469 -13.99 12.19 25.61
CA GLN A 469 -13.68 13.16 26.66
C GLN A 469 -14.95 13.89 27.12
N LYS A 470 -15.82 14.33 26.21
CA LYS A 470 -17.12 14.93 26.56
C LYS A 470 -18.01 13.97 27.35
N LEU A 471 -18.08 12.70 26.93
CA LEU A 471 -18.85 11.67 27.63
C LEU A 471 -18.29 11.39 29.03
N MET A 472 -16.96 11.34 29.17
CA MET A 472 -16.31 11.17 30.46
C MET A 472 -16.62 12.34 31.41
N VAL A 473 -16.54 13.58 30.92
CA VAL A 473 -16.92 14.76 31.70
C VAL A 473 -18.39 14.71 32.11
N ALA A 474 -19.30 14.37 31.18
CA ALA A 474 -20.72 14.24 31.50
C ALA A 474 -20.99 13.13 32.53
N TRP A 475 -20.29 12.00 32.43
CA TRP A 475 -20.38 10.90 33.39
C TRP A 475 -19.91 11.30 34.78
N VAL A 476 -18.78 12.00 34.88
CA VAL A 476 -18.26 12.54 36.16
C VAL A 476 -19.20 13.61 36.75
N CYS A 477 -19.80 14.45 35.92
CA CYS A 477 -20.67 15.54 36.38
C CYS A 477 -22.10 15.09 36.74
N GLY A 478 -22.56 13.92 36.27
CA GLY A 478 -23.90 13.38 36.48
C GLY A 478 -25.00 14.08 35.64
N PRO A 479 -26.17 13.43 35.44
CA PRO A 479 -27.26 13.96 34.61
C PRO A 479 -28.03 15.14 35.25
N ASP A 480 -27.81 15.41 36.54
CA ASP A 480 -28.67 16.30 37.32
C ASP A 480 -27.88 17.17 38.32
N ARG A 481 -26.76 17.76 37.88
CA ARG A 481 -26.32 19.01 38.51
C ARG A 481 -27.29 20.12 38.11
N LYS A 482 -28.47 20.12 38.75
CA LYS A 482 -29.19 21.37 39.02
C LYS A 482 -28.18 22.32 39.64
N GLU A 483 -28.24 23.58 39.22
CA GLU A 483 -27.36 24.71 39.54
C GLU A 483 -26.40 24.46 40.69
N PRO A 484 -25.09 24.78 40.55
CA PRO A 484 -24.15 24.66 41.66
C PRO A 484 -24.81 25.25 42.91
N ALA A 485 -24.88 24.44 43.98
CA ALA A 485 -25.43 24.87 45.26
C ALA A 485 -24.93 26.29 45.54
N ARG A 486 -25.78 27.18 46.09
CA ARG A 486 -25.57 28.64 46.28
C ARG A 486 -24.26 29.06 46.98
N HIS A 487 -23.39 28.12 47.29
CA HIS A 487 -22.12 28.28 47.95
C HIS A 487 -21.00 28.15 46.91
N GLY A 488 -20.24 29.23 46.74
CA GLY A 488 -19.07 29.24 45.88
C GLY A 488 -18.03 28.20 46.30
N PRO A 489 -17.08 27.88 45.41
CA PRO A 489 -16.00 26.96 45.74
C PRO A 489 -15.23 27.44 46.97
N VAL A 490 -14.93 26.53 47.89
CA VAL A 490 -14.20 26.82 49.13
C VAL A 490 -12.77 26.31 49.04
N THR A 491 -11.86 26.98 49.72
CA THR A 491 -10.51 26.48 49.94
C THR A 491 -10.56 25.44 51.04
N ALA A 492 -10.21 24.20 50.71
CA ALA A 492 -10.09 23.09 51.65
C ALA A 492 -8.67 23.03 52.26
N LEU A 493 -8.44 22.05 53.14
CA LEU A 493 -7.15 21.82 53.79
C LEU A 493 -6.03 21.75 52.72
N PHE A 494 -4.92 22.46 52.97
CA PHE A 494 -3.75 22.60 52.07
C PHE A 494 -3.95 23.44 50.79
N GLY A 495 -4.97 24.30 50.75
CA GLY A 495 -5.11 25.28 49.66
C GLY A 495 -5.79 24.75 48.39
N HIS A 496 -6.33 23.53 48.43
CA HIS A 496 -7.08 22.95 47.32
C HIS A 496 -8.47 23.59 47.19
N ARG A 497 -8.93 23.85 45.97
CA ARG A 497 -10.26 24.42 45.72
C ARG A 497 -11.31 23.30 45.61
N CYS A 498 -12.15 23.14 46.64
CA CYS A 498 -13.26 22.21 46.60
C CYS A 498 -14.43 22.83 45.82
N LEU A 499 -14.82 22.17 44.73
CA LEU A 499 -15.92 22.61 43.86
C LEU A 499 -17.30 22.14 44.34
N ALA A 500 -17.37 21.25 45.33
CA ALA A 500 -18.62 20.68 45.86
C ALA A 500 -18.54 20.48 47.38
N PRO A 501 -18.47 21.55 48.19
CA PRO A 501 -18.32 21.45 49.64
C PRO A 501 -19.58 21.02 50.38
N VAL A 502 -20.71 20.95 49.68
CA VAL A 502 -22.03 20.69 50.24
C VAL A 502 -22.68 19.56 49.44
N GLU A 503 -23.22 18.58 50.16
CA GLU A 503 -23.98 17.45 49.62
C GLU A 503 -25.46 17.61 50.00
N GLN A 504 -26.37 17.09 49.17
CA GLN A 504 -27.80 17.07 49.47
C GLN A 504 -28.11 15.87 50.38
N GLY A 505 -28.67 16.14 51.56
CA GLY A 505 -29.11 15.10 52.48
C GLY A 505 -30.31 14.33 51.95
N ALA A 506 -30.50 13.10 52.45
CA ALA A 506 -31.67 12.29 52.14
C ALA A 506 -32.99 12.92 52.63
N ASP A 507 -32.90 13.86 53.56
CA ASP A 507 -33.96 14.71 54.10
C ASP A 507 -34.21 15.98 53.25
N GLY A 508 -33.44 16.18 52.17
CA GLY A 508 -33.55 17.34 51.28
C GLY A 508 -32.83 18.60 51.79
N ASN A 509 -32.15 18.53 52.93
CA ASN A 509 -31.37 19.65 53.47
C ASN A 509 -29.90 19.57 53.04
N PRO A 510 -29.27 20.70 52.64
CA PRO A 510 -27.84 20.73 52.34
C PRO A 510 -27.02 20.54 53.62
N HIS A 511 -26.06 19.61 53.59
CA HIS A 511 -25.09 19.42 54.67
C HIS A 511 -23.65 19.50 54.11
N LEU A 512 -22.70 19.89 54.97
CA LEU A 512 -21.29 19.90 54.58
C LEU A 512 -20.84 18.48 54.21
N CYS A 513 -20.10 18.36 53.11
CA CYS A 513 -19.50 17.09 52.71
C CYS A 513 -18.70 16.53 53.91
N PRO A 514 -19.00 15.31 54.39
CA PRO A 514 -18.30 14.73 55.53
C PRO A 514 -16.80 14.53 55.24
N ARG A 515 -16.41 14.55 53.96
CA ARG A 515 -15.03 14.43 53.47
C ARG A 515 -14.36 15.76 53.14
N LEU A 516 -14.99 16.91 53.40
CA LEU A 516 -14.44 18.24 53.10
C LEU A 516 -13.08 18.49 53.77
N ARG A 517 -12.78 17.78 54.87
CA ARG A 517 -11.50 17.85 55.59
C ARG A 517 -10.47 16.80 55.15
N GLY A 518 -10.85 15.85 54.29
CA GLY A 518 -9.99 14.77 53.78
C GLY A 518 -9.74 14.87 52.28
N CYS A 519 -9.63 16.07 51.73
CA CYS A 519 -9.61 16.31 50.27
C CYS A 519 -8.53 15.53 49.51
N LEU A 520 -7.40 15.21 50.13
CA LEU A 520 -6.34 14.40 49.51
C LEU A 520 -6.73 12.92 49.35
N ALA A 521 -7.63 12.41 50.19
CA ALA A 521 -8.21 11.06 50.10
C ALA A 521 -9.60 11.07 49.44
N CYS A 522 -10.01 12.17 48.81
CA CYS A 522 -11.31 12.27 48.15
C CYS A 522 -11.33 11.47 46.84
N PRO A 523 -12.31 10.58 46.62
CA PRO A 523 -12.45 9.86 45.35
C PRO A 523 -12.67 10.78 44.14
N GLY A 524 -13.15 12.01 44.38
CA GLY A 524 -13.34 13.04 43.36
C GLY A 524 -12.13 13.95 43.15
N LEU A 525 -10.99 13.68 43.78
CA LEU A 525 -9.77 14.47 43.61
C LEU A 525 -9.20 14.27 42.19
N ILE A 526 -9.04 15.38 41.46
CA ILE A 526 -8.35 15.40 40.17
C ILE A 526 -7.17 16.36 40.30
N VAL A 527 -5.95 15.84 40.09
CA VAL A 527 -4.71 16.62 40.15
C VAL A 527 -4.09 16.65 38.75
N PRO A 528 -4.12 17.79 38.03
CA PRO A 528 -3.33 17.96 36.82
C PRO A 528 -1.83 17.81 37.11
N LEU A 529 -1.13 17.03 36.30
CA LEU A 529 0.31 16.75 36.46
C LEU A 529 1.17 17.87 35.86
N ASP A 530 1.06 19.07 36.42
CA ASP A 530 1.83 20.26 36.03
C ASP A 530 2.65 20.84 37.19
N VAL A 531 3.57 21.75 36.89
CA VAL A 531 4.50 22.37 37.84
C VAL A 531 3.79 23.08 38.99
N GLU A 532 2.66 23.73 38.73
CA GLU A 532 1.94 24.52 39.74
C GLU A 532 1.29 23.60 40.79
N ARG A 533 0.68 22.50 40.34
CA ARG A 533 0.07 21.52 41.26
C ARG A 533 1.13 20.70 41.97
N PHE A 534 2.25 20.40 41.30
CA PHE A 534 3.36 19.73 41.93
C PHE A 534 3.94 20.56 43.09
N ALA A 535 4.15 21.87 42.88
CA ALA A 535 4.60 22.78 43.93
C ALA A 535 3.68 22.77 45.17
N ARG A 536 2.35 22.74 44.97
CA ARG A 536 1.37 22.67 46.06
C ARG A 536 1.40 21.33 46.81
N VAL A 537 1.56 20.22 46.10
CA VAL A 537 1.71 18.88 46.69
C VAL A 537 2.98 18.81 47.54
N LEU A 538 4.09 19.38 47.06
CA LEU A 538 5.35 19.48 47.81
C LEU A 538 5.20 20.35 49.07
N GLN A 539 4.51 21.48 48.96
CA GLN A 539 4.19 22.37 50.09
C GLN A 539 3.36 21.64 51.15
N ALA A 540 2.30 20.93 50.75
CA ALA A 540 1.44 20.18 51.66
C ALA A 540 2.21 19.06 52.38
N ARG A 541 3.08 18.34 51.66
CA ARG A 541 3.95 17.31 52.26
C ARG A 541 4.89 17.89 53.31
N ARG A 542 5.58 19.00 53.00
CA ARG A 542 6.47 19.68 53.95
C ARG A 542 5.72 20.04 55.22
N HIS A 543 4.59 20.71 55.06
CA HIS A 543 3.77 21.17 56.17
C HIS A 543 3.27 20.04 57.06
N LEU A 544 2.88 18.90 56.48
CA LEU A 544 2.52 17.71 57.23
C LEU A 544 3.72 17.10 57.98
N LEU A 545 4.88 17.01 57.35
CA LEU A 545 6.07 16.49 58.02
C LEU A 545 6.51 17.36 59.19
N ASP A 546 6.44 18.69 59.04
CA ASP A 546 6.84 19.65 60.07
C ASP A 546 5.86 19.63 61.27
N ALA A 547 4.56 19.41 61.01
CA ALA A 547 3.53 19.36 62.06
C ALA A 547 3.51 18.03 62.84
N ARG A 548 4.04 16.94 62.25
CA ARG A 548 4.03 15.60 62.87
C ARG A 548 4.63 15.58 64.26
N ASP A 549 5.73 16.31 64.45
CA ASP A 549 6.50 16.29 65.70
C ASP A 549 5.95 17.29 66.74
N GLN A 550 4.96 18.10 66.34
CA GLN A 550 4.33 19.14 67.18
C GLN A 550 2.94 18.73 67.68
N ILE A 551 2.28 17.80 66.99
CA ILE A 551 0.94 17.30 67.32
C ILE A 551 1.06 15.99 68.10
N ASP A 552 0.12 15.75 69.04
CA ASP A 552 0.04 14.50 69.78
C ASP A 552 0.09 13.28 68.82
N PRO A 553 0.95 12.26 69.06
CA PRO A 553 1.16 11.17 68.11
C PRO A 553 -0.10 10.36 67.78
N ALA A 554 -1.00 10.13 68.75
CA ALA A 554 -2.23 9.38 68.51
C ALA A 554 -3.21 10.18 67.65
N ARG A 555 -3.28 11.48 67.90
CA ARG A 555 -4.08 12.43 67.12
C ARG A 555 -3.53 12.61 65.69
N TRP A 556 -2.21 12.72 65.55
CA TRP A 556 -1.53 12.79 64.26
C TRP A 556 -1.81 11.56 63.40
N ALA A 557 -1.64 10.37 63.99
CA ALA A 557 -1.87 9.11 63.31
C ALA A 557 -3.32 8.95 62.81
N LEU A 558 -4.29 9.49 63.55
CA LEU A 558 -5.71 9.39 63.19
C LEU A 558 -6.12 10.37 62.10
N PHE A 559 -5.70 11.64 62.18
CA PHE A 559 -6.25 12.71 61.33
C PHE A 559 -5.37 13.08 60.12
N TYR A 560 -4.05 13.03 60.26
CA TYR A 560 -3.14 13.62 59.27
C TYR A 560 -2.28 12.57 58.54
N ALA A 561 -1.90 11.49 59.22
CA ALA A 561 -1.10 10.43 58.62
C ALA A 561 -1.70 9.81 57.32
N PRO A 562 -3.02 9.59 57.20
CA PRO A 562 -3.61 9.09 55.95
C PRO A 562 -3.39 10.04 54.76
N SER A 563 -3.43 11.36 54.98
CA SER A 563 -3.20 12.34 53.92
C SER A 563 -1.75 12.36 53.45
N LEU A 564 -0.80 12.22 54.39
CA LEU A 564 0.62 12.13 54.06
C LEU A 564 0.93 10.86 53.25
N GLN A 565 0.30 9.73 53.60
CA GLN A 565 0.46 8.47 52.86
C GLN A 565 0.01 8.60 51.40
N VAL A 566 -1.17 9.19 51.14
CA VAL A 566 -1.67 9.41 49.77
C VAL A 566 -0.74 10.35 48.99
N LEU A 567 -0.21 11.40 49.63
CA LEU A 567 0.75 12.30 48.99
C LEU A 567 2.03 11.55 48.58
N GLU A 568 2.60 10.75 49.47
CA GLU A 568 3.90 10.08 49.24
C GLU A 568 3.81 8.87 48.33
N HIS A 569 2.75 8.08 48.43
CA HIS A 569 2.64 6.80 47.73
C HIS A 569 1.81 6.86 46.44
N ASP A 570 0.85 7.77 46.34
CA ASP A 570 -0.04 7.85 45.18
C ASP A 570 0.25 9.07 44.31
N LEU A 571 0.31 10.26 44.91
CA LEU A 571 0.38 11.52 44.14
C LEU A 571 1.80 11.85 43.68
N LEU A 572 2.78 11.88 44.58
CA LEU A 572 4.16 12.26 44.23
C LEU A 572 4.81 11.38 43.16
N PRO A 573 4.64 10.04 43.17
CA PRO A 573 5.20 9.18 42.12
C PRO A 573 4.59 9.40 40.73
N ALA A 574 3.39 9.99 40.65
CA ALA A 574 2.70 10.22 39.39
C ALA A 574 3.22 11.46 38.62
N PHE A 575 3.93 12.38 39.28
CA PHE A 575 4.48 13.57 38.62
C PHE A 575 5.75 13.22 37.81
N PRO A 576 5.89 13.78 36.59
CA PRO A 576 7.12 13.63 35.81
C PRO A 576 8.36 14.16 36.56
N PRO A 577 9.49 13.45 36.55
CA PRO A 577 10.67 13.79 37.34
C PRO A 577 11.36 15.10 36.88
N ASP A 578 11.21 15.46 35.61
CA ASP A 578 11.73 16.68 34.99
C ASP A 578 11.07 17.96 35.52
N LEU A 579 9.86 17.86 36.10
CA LEU A 579 9.15 19.01 36.66
C LEU A 579 9.56 19.33 38.11
N ARG A 580 10.37 18.48 38.76
CA ARG A 580 10.63 18.56 40.20
C ARG A 580 11.40 19.83 40.60
N GLU A 581 12.46 20.17 39.88
CA GLU A 581 13.31 21.31 40.22
C GLU A 581 12.53 22.63 40.15
N GLU A 582 11.77 22.84 39.07
CA GLU A 582 10.92 24.03 38.93
C GLU A 582 9.80 24.06 39.97
N ALA A 583 9.21 22.90 40.28
CA ALA A 583 8.17 22.78 41.30
C ALA A 583 8.69 23.10 42.71
N GLU A 584 9.91 22.67 43.06
CA GLU A 584 10.55 23.00 44.34
C GLU A 584 10.84 24.50 44.46
N GLN A 585 11.35 25.13 43.41
CA GLN A 585 11.56 26.59 43.36
C GLN A 585 10.24 27.35 43.54
N ARG A 586 9.17 26.89 42.87
CA ARG A 586 7.85 27.49 43.04
C ARG A 586 7.25 27.26 44.41
N ALA A 587 7.41 26.07 44.99
CA ALA A 587 6.89 25.74 46.31
C ALA A 587 7.44 26.70 47.38
N ALA A 588 8.72 27.09 47.27
CA ALA A 588 9.35 28.06 48.16
C ALA A 588 8.78 29.48 48.07
N MET A 589 8.09 29.81 46.97
CA MET A 589 7.45 31.12 46.76
C MET A 589 5.94 31.12 47.06
N LEU A 590 5.37 29.97 47.48
CA LEU A 590 3.96 29.89 47.81
C LEU A 590 3.69 30.49 49.19
N PRO A 591 2.54 31.17 49.40
CA PRO A 591 2.14 31.61 50.74
C PRO A 591 2.03 30.42 51.68
N ASP A 592 2.45 30.60 52.94
CA ASP A 592 2.40 29.57 53.96
C ASP A 592 0.98 29.01 54.15
N LEU A 593 0.92 27.72 54.48
CA LEU A 593 -0.33 27.06 54.80
C LEU A 593 -0.73 27.38 56.25
N PRO A 594 -2.04 27.48 56.56
CA PRO A 594 -2.50 27.68 57.93
C PRO A 594 -2.02 26.55 58.84
N GLU A 595 -1.67 26.86 60.08
CA GLU A 595 -1.31 25.87 61.09
C GLU A 595 -2.40 24.80 61.24
N LEU A 596 -1.98 23.54 61.39
CA LEU A 596 -2.90 22.42 61.44
C LEU A 596 -3.64 22.31 62.77
N GLU A 597 -2.98 22.67 63.88
CA GLU A 597 -3.52 22.79 65.25
C GLU A 597 -2.68 23.76 66.09
#